data_AF-A0A9W7JAI8-F1
#
_entry.id   AF-A0A9W7JAI8-F1
#
_cell.length_a   1.000
_cell.length_b   1.000
_cell.length_c   1.000
_cell.angle_alpha   90.00
_cell.angle_beta   90.00
_cell.angle_gamma   90.00
#
_symmetry.space_group_name_H-M   'P 1'
#
loop_
_entity.id
_entity.type
_entity.pdbx_description
1 polymer ?
#
loop_
_entity_poly.entity_id
_entity_poly.type
_entity_poly.pdbx_seq_one_letter_code
_entity_poly.pdbx_strand_id
1 'polypeptide(L)'
;MREENICKTSFRTHHGHFELKVMPFGLTNAPATFRALMNSVFAEFLRKFVLVFFVDILIYSATMSDHCLHLQLVLSLLRSHKLYAMRKKCFFGQSQIDYLGHTISAEGVSTDTSKIEVMQKWPVPNSLKALRGFLGLTGYYRRFIKHYGSINKTLTQLLKKDSFVWSAEAEVAFHELKQAMCQAPVLALPDFTKTFYLETDASSRGVGVVLSQDGRLVAFLSKALGPKHSDLSIYEREYIAILLAVTK
;
A
#
# COMPACT_ATOMS: atom_id res chain seq x y z
N MET A 1 22.00 16.40 12.59
CA MET A 1 22.79 15.17 12.80
C MET A 1 23.32 15.18 14.22
N ARG A 2 23.46 14.03 14.89
CA ARG A 2 24.20 14.00 16.16
C ARG A 2 25.66 14.33 15.88
N GLU A 3 26.29 15.16 16.72
CA GLU A 3 27.64 15.69 16.50
C GLU A 3 28.68 14.58 16.25
N GLU A 4 28.62 13.52 17.06
CA GLU A 4 29.47 12.32 16.96
C GLU A 4 29.38 11.56 15.62
N ASN A 5 28.35 11.83 14.81
CA ASN A 5 28.10 11.15 13.54
C ASN A 5 28.30 12.07 12.32
N ILE A 6 28.65 13.36 12.51
CA ILE A 6 28.81 14.30 11.39
C ILE A 6 29.98 13.89 10.49
N CYS A 7 31.11 13.48 11.06
CA CYS A 7 32.30 13.03 10.31
C CYS A 7 32.03 11.84 9.38
N LYS A 8 31.04 11.00 9.70
CA LYS A 8 30.62 9.84 8.88
C LYS A 8 29.91 10.26 7.58
N THR A 9 29.50 11.52 7.48
CA THR A 9 28.87 12.08 6.27
C THR A 9 29.86 12.83 5.39
N SER A 10 31.16 12.68 5.66
CA SER A 10 32.20 13.35 4.89
C SER A 10 32.19 12.93 3.42
N PHE A 11 32.35 13.91 2.54
CA PHE A 11 32.50 13.71 1.10
C PHE A 11 33.59 14.64 0.56
N ARG A 12 34.21 14.25 -0.56
CA ARG A 12 35.30 14.99 -1.18
C ARG A 12 34.81 15.67 -2.47
N THR A 13 35.16 16.93 -2.62
CA THR A 13 35.06 17.66 -3.90
C THR A 13 36.47 18.04 -4.37
N HIS A 14 36.59 18.63 -5.55
CA HIS A 14 37.86 19.18 -6.04
C HIS A 14 38.43 20.30 -5.16
N HIS A 15 37.60 20.93 -4.32
CA HIS A 15 37.99 21.98 -3.39
C HIS A 15 38.28 21.50 -1.95
N GLY A 16 38.14 20.20 -1.66
CA GLY A 16 38.46 19.65 -0.33
C GLY A 16 37.39 18.72 0.23
N HIS A 17 37.43 18.53 1.55
CA HIS A 17 36.52 17.64 2.30
C HIS A 17 35.43 18.45 3.00
N PHE A 18 34.19 17.97 2.90
CA PHE A 18 33.01 18.61 3.46
C PHE A 18 32.18 17.58 4.23
N GLU A 19 31.42 18.05 5.22
CA GLU A 19 30.56 17.22 6.07
C GLU A 19 29.15 17.82 6.14
N LEU A 20 28.14 16.97 6.39
CA LEU A 20 26.74 17.37 6.39
C LEU A 20 26.22 17.49 7.83
N LYS A 21 25.82 18.72 8.21
CA LYS A 21 25.25 19.01 9.54
C LYS A 21 23.77 18.61 9.67
N VAL A 22 23.07 18.55 8.54
CA VAL A 22 21.68 18.07 8.43
C VAL A 22 21.64 16.64 7.92
N MET A 23 20.50 15.96 8.09
CA MET A 23 20.33 14.60 7.59
C MET A 23 20.29 14.61 6.06
N PRO A 24 21.29 14.03 5.37
CA PRO A 24 21.34 14.06 3.92
C PRO A 24 20.48 12.95 3.30
N PHE A 25 20.22 13.10 2.00
CA PHE A 25 19.62 12.03 1.20
C PHE A 25 20.57 10.85 1.04
N GLY A 26 20.02 9.64 0.87
CA GLY A 26 20.79 8.42 0.61
C GLY A 26 21.16 7.61 1.87
N LEU A 27 20.99 8.16 3.07
CA LEU A 27 21.18 7.38 4.30
C LEU A 27 20.06 6.35 4.48
N THR A 28 20.44 5.09 4.69
CA THR A 28 19.51 3.95 4.86
C THR A 28 18.44 4.20 5.93
N ASN A 29 18.80 4.83 7.05
CA ASN A 29 17.91 5.06 8.19
C ASN A 29 17.30 6.47 8.24
N ALA A 30 17.55 7.32 7.24
CA ALA A 30 16.97 8.67 7.24
C ALA A 30 15.43 8.66 7.24
N PRO A 31 14.73 7.85 6.42
CA PRO A 31 13.27 7.81 6.43
C PRO A 31 12.69 7.34 7.78
N ALA A 32 13.34 6.37 8.42
CA ALA A 32 12.92 5.85 9.72
C ALA A 32 13.08 6.90 10.83
N THR A 33 14.21 7.61 10.84
CA THR A 33 14.48 8.72 11.78
C THR A 33 13.48 9.85 11.61
N PHE A 34 13.19 10.25 10.35
CA PHE A 34 12.21 11.30 10.08
C PHE A 34 10.81 10.89 10.52
N ARG A 35 10.40 9.65 10.23
CA ARG A 35 9.11 9.12 10.69
C ARG A 35 8.99 9.13 12.21
N ALA A 36 10.04 8.78 12.94
CA ALA A 36 10.04 8.81 14.40
C ALA A 36 9.81 10.23 14.93
N LEU A 37 10.49 11.23 14.36
CA LEU A 37 10.27 12.65 14.68
C LEU A 37 8.83 13.08 14.38
N MET A 38 8.32 12.76 13.19
CA MET A 38 6.95 13.18 12.84
C MET A 38 5.92 12.50 13.75
N ASN A 39 6.14 11.23 14.12
CA ASN A 39 5.27 10.55 15.07
C ASN A 39 5.29 11.18 16.47
N SER A 40 6.45 11.66 16.95
CA SER A 40 6.52 12.33 18.25
C SER A 40 5.90 13.73 18.20
N VAL A 41 6.13 14.48 17.13
CA VAL A 41 5.57 15.84 16.95
C VAL A 41 4.04 15.78 16.85
N PHE A 42 3.50 14.88 16.02
CA PHE A 42 2.07 14.77 15.79
C PHE A 42 1.34 13.85 16.77
N ALA A 43 2.02 13.32 17.80
CA ALA A 43 1.50 12.25 18.67
C ALA A 43 0.08 12.50 19.19
N GLU A 44 -0.24 13.74 19.55
CA GLU A 44 -1.55 14.13 20.07
C GLU A 44 -2.68 14.01 19.03
N PHE A 45 -2.36 14.19 17.74
CA PHE A 45 -3.31 14.27 16.62
C PHE A 45 -3.35 13.01 15.75
N LEU A 46 -2.35 12.12 15.90
CA LEU A 46 -2.26 10.88 15.15
C LEU A 46 -3.51 10.03 15.32
N ARG A 47 -4.04 9.54 14.19
CA ARG A 47 -5.24 8.68 14.10
C ARG A 47 -6.53 9.32 14.63
N LYS A 48 -6.52 10.62 14.98
CA LYS A 48 -7.73 11.40 15.26
C LYS A 48 -8.17 12.17 14.02
N PHE A 49 -7.29 13.03 13.51
CA PHE A 49 -7.49 13.80 12.29
C PHE A 49 -6.21 13.95 11.44
N VAL A 50 -5.09 13.39 11.91
CA VAL A 50 -3.80 13.38 11.20
C VAL A 50 -3.31 11.95 10.99
N LEU A 51 -2.88 11.63 9.78
CA LEU A 51 -2.09 10.46 9.46
C LEU A 51 -0.75 10.90 8.90
N VAL A 52 0.33 10.26 9.36
CA VAL A 52 1.69 10.54 8.88
C VAL A 52 2.28 9.27 8.33
N PHE A 53 2.83 9.34 7.12
CA PHE A 53 3.58 8.25 6.51
C PHE A 53 4.83 8.79 5.82
N PHE A 54 5.99 8.43 6.37
CA PHE A 54 7.29 9.02 5.99
C PHE A 54 7.27 10.55 5.99
N VAL A 55 7.19 11.16 4.82
CA VAL A 55 7.24 12.62 4.61
C VAL A 55 5.86 13.24 4.39
N ASP A 56 4.84 12.42 4.17
CA ASP A 56 3.51 12.89 3.81
C ASP A 56 2.59 12.95 5.04
N ILE A 57 1.96 14.12 5.23
CA ILE A 57 0.97 14.38 6.27
C ILE A 57 -0.39 14.47 5.59
N LEU A 58 -1.30 13.57 5.97
CA LEU A 58 -2.70 13.59 5.57
C LEU A 58 -3.54 14.15 6.73
N ILE A 59 -4.31 15.19 6.44
CA ILE A 59 -5.23 15.81 7.40
C ILE A 59 -6.65 15.54 6.88
N TYR A 60 -7.49 14.91 7.70
CA TYR A 60 -8.86 14.56 7.35
C TYR A 60 -9.83 15.09 8.39
N SER A 61 -11.05 15.44 7.99
CA SER A 61 -12.03 16.11 8.84
C SER A 61 -13.43 15.87 8.31
N ALA A 62 -14.44 15.88 9.19
CA ALA A 62 -15.83 15.65 8.80
C ALA A 62 -16.45 16.88 8.10
N THR A 63 -16.08 18.09 8.55
CA THR A 63 -16.59 19.35 8.00
C THR A 63 -15.46 20.27 7.57
N MET A 64 -15.75 21.24 6.69
CA MET A 64 -14.78 22.25 6.27
C MET A 64 -14.38 23.17 7.44
N SER A 65 -15.30 23.45 8.36
CA SER A 65 -15.00 24.26 9.56
C SER A 65 -13.97 23.57 10.45
N ASP A 66 -14.17 22.29 10.74
CA ASP A 66 -13.19 21.48 11.48
C ASP A 66 -11.88 21.38 10.71
N HIS A 67 -11.93 21.25 9.37
CA HIS A 67 -10.74 21.18 8.54
C HIS A 67 -9.87 22.44 8.63
N CYS A 68 -10.49 23.62 8.63
CA CYS A 68 -9.78 24.89 8.85
C CYS A 68 -9.08 24.92 10.22
N LEU A 69 -9.75 24.45 11.27
CA LEU A 69 -9.18 24.37 12.62
C LEU A 69 -8.02 23.38 12.68
N HIS A 70 -8.20 22.17 12.15
CA HIS A 70 -7.16 21.15 12.09
C HIS A 70 -5.93 21.61 11.29
N LEU A 71 -6.13 22.31 10.17
CA LEU A 71 -5.06 22.92 9.40
C LEU A 71 -4.28 23.95 10.21
N GLN A 72 -4.98 24.84 10.94
CA GLN A 72 -4.33 25.82 11.80
C GLN A 72 -3.48 25.16 12.88
N LEU A 73 -3.98 24.11 13.54
CA LEU A 73 -3.24 23.35 14.54
C LEU A 73 -1.98 22.70 13.95
N VAL A 74 -2.13 21.98 12.84
CA VAL A 74 -1.01 21.30 12.17
C VAL A 74 0.05 22.28 11.68
N LEU A 75 -0.34 23.38 11.03
CA LEU A 75 0.60 24.38 10.53
C LEU A 75 1.30 25.14 11.67
N SER A 76 0.61 25.37 12.79
CA SER A 76 1.21 25.97 14.00
C SER A 76 2.23 25.04 14.64
N LEU A 77 1.92 23.75 14.70
CA LEU A 77 2.82 22.72 15.23
C LEU A 77 4.06 22.52 14.35
N LEU A 78 3.90 22.54 13.02
CA LEU A 78 5.04 22.53 12.09
C LEU A 78 5.94 23.75 12.31
N ARG A 79 5.34 24.94 12.49
CA ARG A 79 6.07 26.18 12.72
C ARG A 79 6.85 26.16 14.03
N SER A 80 6.26 25.66 15.12
CA SER A 80 6.94 25.56 16.42
C SER A 80 8.15 24.63 16.38
N HIS A 81 8.07 23.54 15.59
CA HIS A 81 9.16 22.59 15.39
C HIS A 81 10.10 22.94 14.23
N LYS A 82 9.93 24.11 13.59
CA LYS A 82 10.73 24.56 12.43
C LYS A 82 10.75 23.53 11.29
N LEU A 83 9.62 22.85 11.08
CA LEU A 83 9.39 21.93 9.98
C LEU A 83 8.68 22.66 8.84
N TYR A 84 9.12 22.41 7.61
CA TYR A 84 8.64 23.14 6.43
C TYR A 84 7.99 22.17 5.45
N ALA A 85 6.78 22.52 5.00
CA ALA A 85 6.09 21.83 3.94
C ALA A 85 6.38 22.51 2.59
N MET A 86 6.64 21.73 1.55
CA MET A 86 6.89 22.26 0.21
C MET A 86 5.55 22.62 -0.44
N ARG A 87 5.20 23.92 -0.48
CA ARG A 87 3.90 24.42 -0.98
C ARG A 87 3.46 23.84 -2.33
N LYS A 88 4.39 23.64 -3.27
CA LYS A 88 4.10 23.06 -4.60
C LYS A 88 3.56 21.62 -4.56
N LYS A 89 3.78 20.91 -3.46
CA LYS A 89 3.32 19.53 -3.21
C LYS A 89 2.19 19.47 -2.19
N CYS A 90 1.71 20.61 -1.70
CA CYS A 90 0.62 20.66 -0.73
C CYS A 90 -0.71 20.86 -1.45
N PHE A 91 -1.69 20.05 -1.10
CA PHE A 91 -3.06 20.13 -1.57
C PHE A 91 -3.97 20.38 -0.36
N PHE A 92 -4.92 21.31 -0.49
CA PHE A 92 -5.77 21.76 0.62
C PHE A 92 -7.24 21.66 0.24
N GLY A 93 -8.09 21.29 1.21
CA GLY A 93 -9.55 21.34 1.09
C GLY A 93 -10.12 20.49 -0.06
N GLN A 94 -9.47 19.39 -0.42
CA GLN A 94 -9.91 18.52 -1.51
C GLN A 94 -10.94 17.49 -1.01
N SER A 95 -11.97 17.23 -1.81
CA SER A 95 -12.93 16.13 -1.57
C SER A 95 -12.36 14.75 -1.88
N GLN A 96 -11.32 14.71 -2.73
CA GLN A 96 -10.59 13.53 -3.13
C GLN A 96 -9.10 13.84 -3.18
N ILE A 97 -8.26 12.95 -2.66
CA ILE A 97 -6.81 13.16 -2.62
C ILE A 97 -6.05 11.86 -2.91
N ASP A 98 -4.96 11.97 -3.66
CA ASP A 98 -4.03 10.88 -3.86
C ASP A 98 -3.04 10.81 -2.69
N TYR A 99 -3.00 9.65 -2.03
CA TYR A 99 -2.15 9.40 -0.88
C TYR A 99 -1.60 7.97 -0.93
N LEU A 100 -0.28 7.84 -0.92
CA LEU A 100 0.44 6.54 -0.94
C LEU A 100 0.07 5.61 -2.10
N GLY A 101 -0.22 6.16 -3.28
CA GLY A 101 -0.65 5.35 -4.44
C GLY A 101 -2.09 4.87 -4.38
N HIS A 102 -2.90 5.44 -3.48
CA HIS A 102 -4.34 5.27 -3.45
C HIS A 102 -5.02 6.62 -3.61
N THR A 103 -6.23 6.59 -4.14
CA THR A 103 -7.09 7.75 -4.21
C THR A 103 -8.14 7.62 -3.11
N ILE A 104 -8.18 8.58 -2.18
CA ILE A 104 -9.09 8.59 -1.02
C ILE A 104 -10.18 9.61 -1.28
N SER A 105 -11.44 9.20 -1.10
CA SER A 105 -12.63 10.04 -1.23
C SER A 105 -13.66 9.70 -0.15
N ALA A 106 -14.80 10.41 -0.14
CA ALA A 106 -15.93 10.10 0.73
C ALA A 106 -16.56 8.71 0.46
N GLU A 107 -16.39 8.16 -0.75
CA GLU A 107 -16.89 6.84 -1.11
C GLU A 107 -16.00 5.72 -0.56
N GLY A 108 -14.71 6.00 -0.37
CA GLY A 108 -13.74 5.06 0.15
C GLY A 108 -12.35 5.27 -0.43
N VAL A 109 -11.63 4.17 -0.59
CA VAL A 109 -10.27 4.11 -1.12
C VAL A 109 -10.33 3.38 -2.45
N SER A 110 -9.75 3.96 -3.49
CA SER A 110 -9.55 3.32 -4.79
C SER A 110 -8.07 3.28 -5.18
N THR A 111 -7.78 2.56 -6.25
CA THR A 111 -6.44 2.49 -6.82
C THR A 111 -6.13 3.76 -7.61
N ASP A 112 -4.89 4.26 -7.49
CA ASP A 112 -4.42 5.43 -8.24
C ASP A 112 -4.48 5.13 -9.76
N THR A 113 -5.24 5.96 -10.50
CA THR A 113 -5.47 5.81 -11.94
C THR A 113 -4.17 5.81 -12.73
N SER A 114 -3.17 6.61 -12.33
CA SER A 114 -1.86 6.64 -12.97
C SER A 114 -1.12 5.30 -12.84
N LYS A 115 -1.32 4.59 -11.71
CA LYS A 115 -0.73 3.27 -11.47
C LYS A 115 -1.45 2.18 -12.24
N ILE A 116 -2.78 2.28 -12.36
CA ILE A 116 -3.58 1.38 -13.20
C ILE A 116 -3.11 1.47 -14.66
N GLU A 117 -2.94 2.68 -15.19
CA GLU A 117 -2.45 2.87 -16.56
C GLU A 117 -1.08 2.24 -16.79
N VAL A 118 -0.16 2.40 -15.83
CA VAL A 118 1.17 1.78 -15.90
C VAL A 118 1.06 0.25 -15.94
N MET A 119 0.17 -0.35 -15.13
CA MET A 119 -0.07 -1.80 -15.17
C MET A 119 -0.72 -2.25 -16.47
N GLN A 120 -1.65 -1.47 -17.02
CA GLN A 120 -2.32 -1.78 -18.28
C GLN A 120 -1.36 -1.70 -19.48
N LYS A 121 -0.45 -0.73 -19.48
CA LYS A 121 0.58 -0.57 -20.53
C LYS A 121 1.82 -1.44 -20.27
N TRP A 122 1.85 -2.20 -19.18
CA TRP A 122 3.01 -3.02 -18.82
C TRP A 122 3.29 -4.06 -19.91
N PRO A 123 4.54 -4.12 -20.43
CA PRO A 123 4.90 -5.07 -21.48
C PRO A 123 4.96 -6.49 -20.94
N VAL A 124 4.80 -7.48 -21.82
CA VAL A 124 4.95 -8.89 -21.45
C VAL A 124 6.35 -9.11 -20.84
N PRO A 125 6.45 -9.60 -19.60
CA PRO A 125 7.73 -9.83 -18.94
C PRO A 125 8.59 -10.85 -19.69
N ASN A 126 9.76 -10.41 -20.18
CA ASN A 126 10.75 -11.28 -20.84
C ASN A 126 11.85 -11.78 -19.89
N SER A 127 11.78 -11.43 -18.60
CA SER A 127 12.76 -11.83 -17.60
C SER A 127 12.13 -11.98 -16.22
N LEU A 128 12.77 -12.79 -15.37
CA LEU A 128 12.40 -12.93 -13.95
C LEU A 128 12.37 -11.59 -13.21
N LYS A 129 13.29 -10.68 -13.53
CA LYS A 129 13.32 -9.34 -12.92
C LYS A 129 12.11 -8.51 -13.32
N ALA A 130 11.74 -8.52 -14.60
CA ALA A 130 10.55 -7.83 -15.10
C ALA A 130 9.27 -8.40 -14.47
N LEU A 131 9.17 -9.74 -14.38
CA LEU A 131 8.01 -10.40 -13.77
C LEU A 131 7.89 -10.09 -12.27
N ARG A 132 9.00 -10.11 -11.52
CA ARG A 132 9.02 -9.70 -10.10
C ARG A 132 8.60 -8.25 -9.93
N GLY A 133 9.02 -7.35 -10.81
CA GLY A 133 8.59 -5.95 -10.81
C GLY A 133 7.08 -5.82 -10.99
N PHE A 134 6.52 -6.49 -11.99
CA PHE A 134 5.08 -6.53 -12.24
C PHE A 134 4.31 -7.07 -11.04
N LEU A 135 4.71 -8.24 -10.51
CA LEU A 135 4.05 -8.88 -9.36
C LEU A 135 4.20 -8.11 -8.05
N GLY A 136 5.29 -7.35 -7.88
CA GLY A 136 5.46 -6.46 -6.75
C GLY A 136 4.45 -5.30 -6.79
N LEU A 137 4.26 -4.71 -7.98
CA LEU A 137 3.32 -3.61 -8.17
C LEU A 137 1.86 -4.08 -8.06
N THR A 138 1.48 -5.15 -8.74
CA THR A 138 0.12 -5.71 -8.65
C THR A 138 -0.16 -6.28 -7.26
N GLY A 139 0.86 -6.84 -6.60
CA GLY A 139 0.78 -7.35 -5.24
C GLY A 139 0.48 -6.28 -4.20
N TYR A 140 0.87 -5.02 -4.44
CA TYR A 140 0.51 -3.88 -3.58
C TYR A 140 -1.01 -3.67 -3.53
N TYR A 141 -1.69 -3.85 -4.65
CA TYR A 141 -3.14 -3.66 -4.79
C TYR A 141 -3.96 -4.94 -4.64
N ARG A 142 -3.36 -6.05 -4.18
CA ARG A 142 -4.06 -7.35 -4.02
C ARG A 142 -5.35 -7.30 -3.19
N ARG A 143 -5.49 -6.31 -2.29
CA ARG A 143 -6.68 -6.13 -1.44
C ARG A 143 -7.91 -5.65 -2.21
N PHE A 144 -7.71 -5.10 -3.41
CA PHE A 144 -8.76 -4.61 -4.29
C PHE A 144 -9.23 -5.68 -5.28
N ILE A 145 -8.48 -6.78 -5.41
CA ILE A 145 -8.68 -7.75 -6.48
C ILE A 145 -9.26 -9.05 -5.91
N LYS A 146 -10.47 -9.36 -6.33
CA LYS A 146 -11.12 -10.65 -6.05
C LYS A 146 -10.28 -11.78 -6.66
N HIS A 147 -10.07 -12.85 -5.89
CA HIS A 147 -9.30 -14.04 -6.31
C HIS A 147 -7.86 -13.77 -6.81
N TYR A 148 -7.23 -12.67 -6.39
CA TYR A 148 -5.84 -12.33 -6.77
C TYR A 148 -4.87 -13.52 -6.63
N GLY A 149 -4.97 -14.28 -5.53
CA GLY A 149 -4.07 -15.40 -5.25
C GLY A 149 -4.19 -16.54 -6.26
N SER A 150 -5.37 -16.74 -6.84
CA SER A 150 -5.63 -17.75 -7.87
C SER A 150 -5.02 -17.34 -9.21
N ILE A 151 -5.26 -16.10 -9.64
CA ILE A 151 -4.72 -15.55 -10.91
C ILE A 151 -3.19 -15.50 -10.85
N ASN A 152 -2.65 -14.96 -9.75
CA ASN A 152 -1.22 -14.80 -9.56
C ASN A 152 -0.47 -16.13 -9.38
N LYS A 153 -1.15 -17.26 -9.13
CA LYS A 153 -0.51 -18.56 -8.87
C LYS A 153 0.37 -18.98 -10.05
N THR A 154 -0.16 -18.91 -11.26
CA THR A 154 0.56 -19.28 -12.50
C THR A 154 1.80 -18.42 -12.71
N LEU A 155 1.66 -17.10 -12.52
CA LEU A 155 2.78 -16.16 -12.63
C LEU A 155 3.84 -16.35 -11.54
N THR A 156 3.42 -16.68 -10.32
CA THR A 156 4.33 -16.94 -9.20
C THR A 156 5.10 -18.26 -9.38
N GLN A 157 4.51 -19.25 -10.07
CA GLN A 157 5.21 -20.51 -10.40
C GLN A 157 6.41 -20.26 -11.32
N LEU A 158 6.33 -19.29 -12.24
CA LEU A 158 7.45 -18.89 -13.10
C LEU A 158 8.63 -18.29 -12.33
N LEU A 159 8.42 -17.85 -11.09
CA LEU A 159 9.49 -17.32 -10.23
C LEU A 159 10.34 -18.39 -9.57
N LYS A 160 9.93 -19.67 -9.65
CA LYS A 160 10.71 -20.80 -9.11
C LYS A 160 11.99 -21.00 -9.93
N LYS A 161 12.97 -21.63 -9.29
CA LYS A 161 14.27 -21.92 -9.91
C LYS A 161 14.07 -22.68 -11.22
N ASP A 162 14.73 -22.21 -12.28
CA ASP A 162 14.73 -22.81 -13.63
C ASP A 162 13.32 -23.05 -14.23
N SER A 163 12.32 -22.27 -13.79
CA SER A 163 10.90 -22.45 -14.18
C SER A 163 10.37 -21.33 -15.08
N PHE A 164 11.22 -20.41 -15.54
CA PHE A 164 10.79 -19.26 -16.34
C PHE A 164 10.58 -19.66 -17.80
N VAL A 165 9.39 -20.19 -18.09
CA VAL A 165 8.89 -20.47 -19.44
C VAL A 165 7.56 -19.76 -19.60
N TRP A 166 7.49 -18.77 -20.50
CA TRP A 166 6.27 -18.02 -20.72
C TRP A 166 5.26 -18.87 -21.52
N SER A 167 4.35 -19.53 -20.82
CA SER A 167 3.33 -20.41 -21.41
C SER A 167 2.07 -19.64 -21.82
N ALA A 168 1.19 -20.29 -22.58
CA ALA A 168 -0.13 -19.74 -22.88
C ALA A 168 -0.95 -19.48 -21.61
N GLU A 169 -0.84 -20.32 -20.57
CA GLU A 169 -1.54 -20.06 -19.31
C GLU A 169 -0.98 -18.84 -18.57
N ALA A 170 0.33 -18.60 -18.65
CA ALA A 170 0.95 -17.41 -18.09
C ALA A 170 0.48 -16.14 -18.81
N GLU A 171 0.35 -16.19 -20.14
CA GLU A 171 -0.17 -15.09 -20.93
C GLU A 171 -1.62 -14.75 -20.56
N VAL A 172 -2.47 -15.77 -20.40
CA VAL A 172 -3.87 -15.60 -19.95
C VAL A 172 -3.91 -14.99 -18.55
N ALA A 173 -3.14 -15.55 -17.60
CA ALA A 173 -3.10 -15.03 -16.22
C ALA A 173 -2.57 -13.59 -16.15
N PHE A 174 -1.61 -13.23 -17.01
CA PHE A 174 -1.09 -11.87 -17.11
C PHE A 174 -2.17 -10.89 -17.59
N HIS A 175 -2.91 -11.24 -18.64
CA HIS A 175 -3.99 -10.41 -19.18
C HIS A 175 -5.18 -10.30 -18.23
N GLU A 176 -5.58 -11.42 -17.62
CA GLU A 176 -6.63 -11.46 -16.60
C GLU A 176 -6.28 -10.56 -15.42
N LEU A 177 -5.04 -10.59 -14.94
CA LEU A 177 -4.61 -9.74 -13.83
C LEU A 177 -4.62 -8.25 -14.22
N LYS A 178 -4.23 -7.91 -15.44
CA LYS A 178 -4.30 -6.53 -15.95
C LYS A 178 -5.74 -6.03 -16.02
N GLN A 179 -6.65 -6.86 -16.54
CA GLN A 179 -8.08 -6.52 -16.59
C GLN A 179 -8.68 -6.35 -15.19
N ALA A 180 -8.38 -7.27 -14.26
CA ALA A 180 -8.85 -7.19 -12.89
C ALA A 180 -8.39 -5.89 -12.21
N MET A 181 -7.15 -5.43 -12.45
CA MET A 181 -6.64 -4.16 -11.93
C MET A 181 -7.38 -2.93 -12.47
N CYS A 182 -7.86 -2.99 -13.71
CA CYS A 182 -8.64 -1.91 -14.31
C CYS A 182 -10.09 -1.88 -13.78
N GLN A 183 -10.60 -3.02 -13.33
CA GLN A 183 -11.95 -3.19 -12.80
C GLN A 183 -11.99 -3.19 -11.27
N ALA A 184 -10.90 -2.80 -10.61
CA ALA A 184 -10.81 -2.75 -9.16
C ALA A 184 -11.90 -1.83 -8.59
N PRO A 185 -12.76 -2.32 -7.68
CA PRO A 185 -13.81 -1.49 -7.08
C PRO A 185 -13.23 -0.51 -6.07
N VAL A 186 -14.00 0.52 -5.75
CA VAL A 186 -13.76 1.37 -4.58
C VAL A 186 -14.05 0.57 -3.32
N LEU A 187 -13.09 0.52 -2.40
CA LEU A 187 -13.24 -0.15 -1.10
C LEU A 187 -13.65 0.88 -0.05
N ALA A 188 -14.73 0.60 0.69
CA ALA A 188 -15.14 1.40 1.82
C ALA A 188 -14.07 1.39 2.94
N LEU A 189 -13.93 2.52 3.63
CA LEU A 189 -13.15 2.59 4.85
C LEU A 189 -13.86 1.79 5.96
N PRO A 190 -13.14 0.97 6.74
CA PRO A 190 -13.76 0.16 7.79
C PRO A 190 -14.30 1.06 8.91
N ASP A 191 -15.55 0.80 9.30
CA ASP A 191 -16.19 1.42 10.44
C ASP A 191 -16.28 0.39 11.58
N PHE A 192 -15.43 0.54 12.59
CA PHE A 192 -15.37 -0.40 13.72
C PHE A 192 -16.59 -0.35 14.64
N THR A 193 -17.50 0.60 14.45
CA THR A 193 -18.78 0.66 15.17
C THR A 193 -19.86 -0.21 14.53
N LYS A 194 -19.62 -0.70 13.31
CA LYS A 194 -20.55 -1.49 12.52
C LYS A 194 -20.16 -2.96 12.45
N THR A 195 -21.16 -3.80 12.15
CA THR A 195 -20.94 -5.24 11.97
C THR A 195 -20.17 -5.50 10.68
N PHE A 196 -19.17 -6.37 10.75
CA PHE A 196 -18.46 -6.88 9.59
C PHE A 196 -19.13 -8.16 9.09
N TYR A 197 -19.31 -8.26 7.78
CA TYR A 197 -19.77 -9.47 7.10
C TYR A 197 -18.58 -10.12 6.41
N LEU A 198 -18.40 -11.41 6.68
CA LEU A 198 -17.32 -12.20 6.14
C LEU A 198 -17.90 -13.30 5.24
N GLU A 199 -17.55 -13.24 3.96
CA GLU A 199 -17.86 -14.31 3.01
C GLU A 199 -16.57 -15.03 2.65
N THR A 200 -16.56 -16.35 2.82
CA THR A 200 -15.41 -17.19 2.52
C THR A 200 -15.77 -18.22 1.46
N ASP A 201 -14.83 -18.48 0.56
CA ASP A 201 -14.95 -19.53 -0.45
C ASP A 201 -13.63 -20.30 -0.54
N ALA A 202 -13.73 -21.60 -0.80
CA ALA A 202 -12.59 -22.50 -0.85
C ALA A 202 -12.70 -23.46 -2.04
N SER A 203 -11.59 -23.59 -2.77
CA SER A 203 -11.45 -24.51 -3.89
C SER A 203 -10.22 -25.41 -3.70
N SER A 204 -10.03 -26.39 -4.59
CA SER A 204 -8.81 -27.21 -4.56
C SER A 204 -7.56 -26.40 -4.90
N ARG A 205 -7.73 -25.23 -5.53
CA ARG A 205 -6.63 -24.38 -6.00
C ARG A 205 -6.22 -23.30 -4.99
N GLY A 206 -7.16 -22.82 -4.18
CA GLY A 206 -6.99 -21.65 -3.32
C GLY A 206 -8.23 -21.32 -2.48
N VAL A 207 -8.04 -20.39 -1.54
CA VAL A 207 -9.10 -19.81 -0.71
C VAL A 207 -9.28 -18.33 -1.03
N GLY A 208 -10.51 -17.85 -0.88
CA GLY A 208 -10.92 -16.47 -1.07
C GLY A 208 -11.78 -15.99 0.10
N VAL A 209 -11.67 -14.71 0.40
CA VAL A 209 -12.40 -14.04 1.47
C VAL A 209 -12.80 -12.66 0.98
N VAL A 210 -14.04 -12.29 1.22
CA VAL A 210 -14.58 -10.95 1.01
C VAL A 210 -15.03 -10.41 2.36
N LEU A 211 -14.52 -9.24 2.72
CA LEU A 211 -14.94 -8.49 3.89
C LEU A 211 -15.82 -7.32 3.44
N SER A 212 -17.02 -7.19 4.00
CA SER A 212 -17.98 -6.13 3.66
C SER A 212 -18.68 -5.56 4.89
N GLN A 213 -19.23 -4.35 4.75
CA GLN A 213 -20.05 -3.65 5.75
C GLN A 213 -21.19 -2.94 5.04
N ASP A 214 -22.44 -3.12 5.51
CA ASP A 214 -23.65 -2.51 4.92
C ASP A 214 -23.73 -2.67 3.37
N GLY A 215 -23.36 -3.85 2.86
CA GLY A 215 -23.34 -4.12 1.41
C GLY A 215 -22.18 -3.47 0.64
N ARG A 216 -21.26 -2.77 1.31
CA ARG A 216 -20.05 -2.18 0.70
C ARG A 216 -18.82 -3.05 0.95
N LEU A 217 -17.99 -3.19 -0.08
CA LEU A 217 -16.74 -3.97 -0.02
C LEU A 217 -15.68 -3.21 0.79
N VAL A 218 -15.04 -3.87 1.77
CA VAL A 218 -13.96 -3.29 2.59
C VAL A 218 -12.61 -3.86 2.20
N ALA A 219 -12.53 -5.17 1.94
CA ALA A 219 -11.30 -5.80 1.50
C ALA A 219 -11.53 -7.16 0.85
N PHE A 220 -10.65 -7.50 -0.09
CA PHE A 220 -10.47 -8.86 -0.58
C PHE A 220 -9.22 -9.49 0.02
N LEU A 221 -9.31 -10.79 0.26
CA LEU A 221 -8.17 -11.60 0.65
C LEU A 221 -8.23 -12.91 -0.12
N SER A 222 -7.10 -13.31 -0.70
CA SER A 222 -7.01 -14.55 -1.46
C SER A 222 -5.64 -15.16 -1.26
N LYS A 223 -5.61 -16.50 -1.15
CA LYS A 223 -4.39 -17.27 -0.96
C LYS A 223 -4.46 -18.57 -1.73
N ALA A 224 -3.46 -18.83 -2.56
CA ALA A 224 -3.29 -20.14 -3.18
C ALA A 224 -2.95 -21.18 -2.10
N LEU A 225 -3.58 -22.36 -2.18
CA LEU A 225 -3.26 -23.48 -1.31
C LEU A 225 -2.01 -24.20 -1.85
N GLY A 226 -1.11 -24.54 -0.93
CA GLY A 226 0.04 -25.39 -1.21
C GLY A 226 -0.36 -26.88 -1.26
N PRO A 227 0.54 -27.77 -1.68
CA PRO A 227 0.22 -29.20 -1.88
C PRO A 227 -0.35 -29.87 -0.62
N LYS A 228 0.19 -29.53 0.56
CA LYS A 228 -0.31 -30.08 1.84
C LYS A 228 -1.75 -29.70 2.17
N HIS A 229 -2.24 -28.58 1.63
CA HIS A 229 -3.59 -28.07 1.93
C HIS A 229 -4.56 -28.24 0.76
N SER A 230 -4.09 -28.59 -0.45
CA SER A 230 -4.97 -28.85 -1.60
C SER A 230 -5.75 -30.14 -1.45
N ASP A 231 -5.17 -31.12 -0.75
CA ASP A 231 -5.71 -32.48 -0.62
C ASP A 231 -6.63 -32.62 0.60
N LEU A 232 -6.80 -31.54 1.37
CA LEU A 232 -7.71 -31.47 2.51
C LEU A 232 -9.17 -31.49 2.05
N SER A 233 -10.05 -31.91 2.96
CA SER A 233 -11.49 -31.83 2.74
C SER A 233 -11.96 -30.39 2.48
N ILE A 234 -13.13 -30.24 1.85
CA ILE A 234 -13.67 -28.90 1.57
C ILE A 234 -13.88 -28.09 2.86
N TYR A 235 -14.35 -28.74 3.93
CA TYR A 235 -14.56 -28.14 5.24
C TYR A 235 -13.28 -27.60 5.87
N GLU A 236 -12.18 -28.36 5.80
CA GLU A 236 -10.88 -27.91 6.30
C GLU A 236 -10.35 -26.72 5.49
N ARG A 237 -10.59 -26.70 4.18
CA ARG A 237 -10.19 -25.58 3.32
C ARG A 237 -11.01 -24.32 3.59
N GLU A 238 -12.31 -24.44 3.85
CA GLU A 238 -13.14 -23.33 4.33
C GLU A 238 -12.67 -22.83 5.69
N TYR A 239 -12.36 -23.74 6.62
CA TYR A 239 -11.81 -23.37 7.92
C TYR A 239 -10.48 -22.60 7.80
N ILE A 240 -9.61 -23.00 6.86
CA ILE A 240 -8.39 -22.24 6.52
C ILE A 240 -8.74 -20.84 6.02
N ALA A 241 -9.79 -20.66 5.22
CA ALA A 241 -10.22 -19.35 4.73
C ALA A 241 -10.66 -18.45 5.90
N ILE A 242 -11.44 -18.99 6.83
CA ILE A 242 -11.89 -18.27 8.04
C ILE A 242 -10.69 -17.90 8.92
N LEU A 243 -9.79 -18.85 9.21
CA LEU A 243 -8.57 -18.58 9.97
C LEU A 243 -7.72 -17.50 9.31
N LEU A 244 -7.58 -17.55 7.99
CA LEU A 244 -6.83 -16.54 7.23
C LEU A 244 -7.46 -15.15 7.35
N ALA A 245 -8.79 -15.06 7.43
CA ALA A 245 -9.50 -13.79 7.63
C ALA A 245 -9.27 -13.21 9.02
N VAL A 246 -9.34 -14.03 10.07
CA VAL A 246 -9.26 -13.57 11.47
C VAL A 246 -7.82 -13.24 11.89
N THR A 247 -6.83 -13.94 11.35
CA THR A 247 -5.41 -13.76 11.72
C THR A 247 -4.74 -12.51 11.15
N LYS A 248 -5.38 -11.81 10.22
CA LYS A 248 -4.73 -10.82 9.36
C LYS A 248 -5.23 -9.40 9.61
#